data_AF-A0A094KF00-F1
#
_entry.id   AF-A0A094KF00-F1
#
_cell.length_a   1.000
_cell.length_b   1.000
_cell.length_c   1.000
_cell.angle_alpha   90.00
_cell.angle_beta   90.00
_cell.angle_gamma   90.00
#
_symmetry.space_group_name_H-M   'P 1'
#
loop_
_entity.id
_entity.type
_entity.pdbx_description
1 polymer ?
#
loop_
_entity_poly.entity_id
_entity_poly.type
_entity_poly.pdbx_seq_one_letter_code
_entity_poly.pdbx_strand_id
1 'polypeptide(L)'
;MSIPASLAISKLRYPETEEPLTAGRIVVPAIEDEERPSNALHAFANGGWLGLKVAGMIVASLLCILSLLEVVNAILTWWGHYLNIGSFDPNETKNLTIQFVLGYLFYPVSFLLGVDRNGGDILLVSKLIGMKIITNEFVAFSFLTSDLEYANLSPRSRLIATYALCGFGNISSVGIQIGVLSQLAPGKGGRVAKVAFSALLSGIVSTLTSASIAGMLVSDQATLFKVASAA
;
A
#
# COMPACT_ATOMS: atom_id res chain seq x y z
N MET A 1 -13.50 1.41 -3.85
CA MET A 1 -14.10 0.53 -2.82
C MET A 1 -13.52 0.74 -1.41
N SER A 2 -12.46 1.54 -1.26
CA SER A 2 -11.70 1.62 0.00
C SER A 2 -12.42 2.27 1.17
N ILE A 3 -13.33 3.24 0.95
CA ILE A 3 -14.10 3.89 2.04
C ILE A 3 -15.02 2.90 2.78
N PRO A 4 -15.96 2.20 2.11
CA PRO A 4 -16.81 1.25 2.82
C PRO A 4 -16.00 0.06 3.39
N ALA A 5 -14.96 -0.40 2.69
CA ALA A 5 -14.11 -1.48 3.17
C ALA A 5 -13.32 -1.09 4.43
N SER A 6 -12.76 0.13 4.49
CA SER A 6 -12.02 0.60 5.66
C SER A 6 -12.94 0.78 6.87
N LEU A 7 -14.17 1.28 6.67
CA LEU A 7 -15.17 1.38 7.74
C LEU A 7 -15.59 0.00 8.26
N ALA A 8 -15.92 -0.93 7.36
CA ALA A 8 -16.32 -2.29 7.75
C ALA A 8 -15.21 -2.99 8.55
N ILE A 9 -13.97 -2.99 8.04
CA ILE A 9 -12.86 -3.70 8.67
C ILE A 9 -12.39 -3.02 9.95
N SER A 10 -12.35 -1.68 9.98
CA SER A 10 -12.00 -0.95 11.21
C SER A 10 -13.01 -1.19 12.32
N LYS A 11 -14.32 -1.22 12.01
CA LYS A 11 -15.36 -1.52 13.01
C LYS A 11 -15.43 -3.00 13.40
N LEU A 12 -15.06 -3.92 12.51
CA LEU A 12 -14.88 -5.32 12.88
C LEU A 12 -13.67 -5.51 13.82
N ARG A 13 -12.57 -4.79 13.57
CA ARG A 13 -11.33 -4.90 14.36
C ARG A 13 -11.39 -4.13 15.68
N TYR A 14 -12.00 -2.95 15.67
CA TYR A 14 -12.09 -2.02 16.78
C TYR A 14 -13.52 -1.44 16.84
N PRO A 15 -14.48 -2.20 17.37
CA PRO A 15 -15.87 -1.76 17.46
C PRO A 15 -16.00 -0.54 18.38
N GLU A 16 -17.00 0.30 18.10
CA GLU A 16 -17.29 1.45 18.95
C GLU A 16 -17.95 0.97 20.25
N THR A 17 -17.39 1.37 21.39
CA THR A 17 -17.93 1.03 22.72
C THR A 17 -18.47 2.26 23.47
N GLU A 18 -18.15 3.46 22.98
CA GLU A 18 -18.55 4.74 23.56
C GLU A 18 -19.65 5.39 22.70
N GLU A 19 -20.36 6.37 23.26
CA GLU A 19 -21.33 7.15 22.49
C GLU A 19 -20.60 8.30 21.76
N PRO A 20 -20.65 8.36 20.42
CA PRO A 20 -19.93 9.38 19.68
C PRO A 20 -20.61 10.75 19.89
N LEU A 21 -19.80 11.79 20.08
CA LEU A 21 -20.26 13.18 20.28
C LEU A 21 -21.15 13.71 19.13
N THR A 22 -21.06 13.08 17.94
CA THR A 22 -21.81 13.43 16.73
C THR A 22 -22.93 12.43 16.41
N ALA A 23 -23.34 11.58 17.37
CA ALA A 23 -24.46 10.66 17.20
C ALA A 23 -25.73 11.42 16.81
N GLY A 24 -26.26 11.17 15.60
CA GLY A 24 -27.50 11.78 15.12
C GLY A 24 -27.46 13.29 14.84
N ARG A 25 -26.32 13.97 15.06
CA ARG A 25 -26.18 15.41 14.83
C ARG A 25 -24.77 15.75 14.34
N ILE A 26 -24.70 16.46 13.21
CA ILE A 26 -23.43 17.01 12.71
C ILE A 26 -23.19 18.32 13.45
N VAL A 27 -22.32 18.29 14.46
CA VAL A 27 -21.80 19.50 15.11
C VAL A 27 -20.43 19.76 14.51
N VAL A 28 -20.35 20.64 13.53
CA VAL A 28 -19.05 21.13 13.02
C VAL A 28 -18.58 22.19 14.01
N PRO A 29 -17.43 22.00 14.70
CA PRO A 29 -16.88 23.06 15.52
C PRO A 29 -16.66 24.30 14.65
N ALA A 30 -16.91 25.49 15.21
CA ALA A 30 -16.58 26.73 14.52
C ALA A 30 -15.08 26.72 14.23
N ILE A 31 -14.71 26.49 12.97
CA ILE A 31 -13.34 26.64 12.49
C ILE A 31 -13.03 28.13 12.66
N GLU A 32 -11.98 28.46 13.42
CA GLU A 32 -11.51 29.85 13.53
C GLU A 32 -11.29 30.41 12.12
N ASP A 33 -11.83 31.59 11.83
CA ASP A 33 -11.85 32.17 10.47
C ASP A 33 -10.45 32.34 9.84
N GLU A 34 -9.38 32.25 10.64
CA GLU A 34 -7.98 32.35 10.20
C GLU A 34 -7.49 31.16 9.33
N GLU A 35 -8.09 29.97 9.43
CA GLU A 35 -7.64 28.80 8.64
C GLU A 35 -8.31 28.68 7.27
N ARG A 36 -9.38 29.43 7.01
CA ARG A 36 -10.10 29.33 5.74
C ARG A 36 -9.39 30.14 4.65
N PRO A 37 -9.20 29.56 3.45
CA PRO A 37 -8.65 30.32 2.34
C PRO A 37 -9.63 31.43 1.94
N SER A 38 -9.14 32.66 1.96
CA SER A 38 -9.94 33.88 1.69
C SER A 38 -10.50 33.96 0.27
N ASN A 39 -9.87 33.28 -0.70
CA ASN A 39 -10.34 33.20 -2.09
C ASN A 39 -9.75 31.96 -2.81
N ALA A 40 -10.21 31.70 -4.03
CA ALA A 40 -9.76 30.56 -4.83
C ALA A 40 -8.24 30.57 -5.12
N LEU A 41 -7.65 31.75 -5.30
CA LEU A 41 -6.21 31.88 -5.55
C LEU A 41 -5.39 31.56 -4.28
N HIS A 42 -5.86 31.99 -3.11
CA HIS A 42 -5.28 31.65 -1.82
C HIS A 42 -5.37 30.14 -1.56
N ALA A 43 -6.52 29.50 -1.86
CA ALA A 43 -6.67 28.05 -1.78
C ALA A 43 -5.70 27.31 -2.72
N PHE A 44 -5.56 27.79 -3.96
CA PHE A 44 -4.64 27.23 -4.94
C PHE A 44 -3.17 27.32 -4.48
N ALA A 45 -2.74 28.49 -4.00
CA ALA A 45 -1.39 28.70 -3.50
C ALA A 45 -1.08 27.81 -2.28
N ASN A 46 -2.01 27.74 -1.32
CA ASN A 46 -1.85 26.88 -0.14
C ASN A 46 -1.82 25.40 -0.51
N GLY A 47 -2.67 24.97 -1.45
CA GLY A 47 -2.66 23.61 -2.00
C GLY A 47 -1.34 23.28 -2.70
N GLY A 48 -0.79 24.22 -3.49
CA GLY A 48 0.52 24.07 -4.13
C GLY A 48 1.66 23.91 -3.12
N TRP A 49 1.67 24.73 -2.06
CA TRP A 49 2.66 24.62 -0.98
C TRP A 49 2.56 23.32 -0.20
N LEU A 50 1.33 22.88 0.12
CA LEU A 50 1.07 21.58 0.73
C LEU A 50 1.57 20.44 -0.17
N GLY A 51 1.28 20.51 -1.48
CA GLY A 51 1.75 19.53 -2.47
C GLY A 51 3.27 19.41 -2.51
N LEU A 52 3.99 20.54 -2.52
CA LEU A 52 5.45 20.54 -2.50
C LEU A 52 6.02 19.88 -1.23
N LYS A 53 5.43 20.17 -0.05
CA LYS A 53 5.81 19.53 1.21
C LYS A 53 5.59 18.02 1.18
N VAL A 54 4.42 17.58 0.69
CA VAL A 54 4.09 16.15 0.58
C VAL A 54 5.03 15.45 -0.39
N ALA A 55 5.30 16.04 -1.55
CA ALA A 55 6.25 15.50 -2.53
C ALA A 55 7.67 15.36 -1.94
N GLY A 56 8.15 16.38 -1.23
CA GLY A 56 9.45 16.34 -0.55
C GLY A 56 9.53 15.22 0.50
N MET A 57 8.47 15.02 1.29
CA MET A 57 8.40 13.91 2.25
C MET A 57 8.44 12.54 1.57
N ILE A 58 7.73 12.37 0.44
CA ILE A 58 7.72 11.12 -0.34
C ILE A 58 9.12 10.83 -0.90
N VAL A 59 9.77 11.81 -1.53
CA VAL A 59 11.13 11.62 -2.10
C VAL A 59 12.14 11.25 -1.02
N ALA A 60 12.16 11.96 0.10
CA ALA A 60 13.07 11.67 1.21
C ALA A 60 12.82 10.26 1.81
N SER A 61 11.54 9.90 1.98
CA SER A 61 11.15 8.58 2.49
C SER A 61 11.56 7.45 1.53
N LEU A 62 11.33 7.63 0.22
CA LEU A 62 11.73 6.68 -0.81
C LEU A 62 13.23 6.42 -0.81
N LEU A 63 14.05 7.48 -0.79
CA LEU A 63 15.51 7.34 -0.76
C LEU A 63 15.99 6.57 0.47
N CYS A 64 15.44 6.87 1.64
CA CYS A 64 15.80 6.20 2.90
C CYS A 64 15.44 4.70 2.86
N ILE A 65 14.20 4.38 2.47
CA ILE A 65 13.68 3.02 2.49
C ILE A 65 14.34 2.14 1.42
N LEU A 66 14.54 2.65 0.21
CA LEU A 66 15.22 1.91 -0.85
C LEU A 66 16.69 1.64 -0.48
N SER A 67 17.38 2.63 0.07
CA SER A 67 18.76 2.44 0.54
C SER A 67 18.84 1.36 1.63
N LEU A 68 17.92 1.40 2.60
CA LEU A 68 17.86 0.39 3.66
C LEU A 68 17.53 -1.00 3.10
N LEU A 69 16.58 -1.09 2.16
CA LEU A 69 16.23 -2.35 1.52
C LEU A 69 17.41 -2.97 0.79
N GLU A 70 18.18 -2.19 0.03
CA GLU A 70 19.37 -2.68 -0.67
C GLU A 70 20.47 -3.12 0.29
N VAL A 71 20.67 -2.41 1.41
CA VAL A 71 21.62 -2.83 2.46
C VAL A 71 21.21 -4.17 3.06
N VAL A 72 19.93 -4.35 3.39
CA VAL A 72 19.44 -5.62 3.94
C VAL A 72 19.53 -6.74 2.90
N ASN A 73 19.19 -6.46 1.63
CA ASN A 73 19.34 -7.42 0.55
C ASN A 73 20.80 -7.85 0.34
N ALA A 74 21.76 -6.93 0.45
CA ALA A 74 23.18 -7.25 0.38
C ALA A 74 23.61 -8.16 1.54
N ILE A 75 23.15 -7.88 2.77
CA ILE A 75 23.43 -8.72 3.95
C ILE A 75 22.80 -10.11 3.78
N LEU A 76 21.54 -10.18 3.34
CA LEU A 76 20.83 -11.45 3.12
C LEU A 76 21.47 -12.27 2.01
N THR A 77 21.90 -11.64 0.92
CA THR A 77 22.58 -12.32 -0.18
C THR A 77 23.92 -12.88 0.27
N TRP A 78 24.69 -12.09 1.03
CA TRP A 78 25.95 -12.54 1.64
C TRP A 78 25.75 -13.75 2.56
N TRP A 79 24.71 -13.72 3.40
CA TRP A 79 24.39 -14.84 4.29
C TRP A 79 23.81 -16.06 3.54
N GLY A 80 22.97 -15.84 2.53
CA GLY A 80 22.38 -16.87 1.68
C GLY A 80 23.44 -17.71 0.95
N HIS A 81 24.51 -17.05 0.51
CA HIS A 81 25.66 -17.74 -0.09
C HIS A 81 26.30 -18.76 0.87
N TYR A 82 26.40 -18.46 2.17
CA TYR A 82 26.93 -19.40 3.16
C TYR A 82 26.06 -20.67 3.31
N LEU A 83 24.76 -20.55 3.02
CA LEU A 83 23.80 -21.65 3.07
C LEU A 83 23.62 -22.35 1.72
N ASN A 84 24.46 -22.06 0.72
CA ASN A 84 24.32 -22.52 -0.68
C ASN A 84 22.97 -22.14 -1.32
N ILE A 85 22.39 -20.99 -0.91
CA ILE A 85 21.17 -20.44 -1.50
C ILE A 85 21.56 -19.18 -2.30
N GLY A 86 21.65 -19.34 -3.62
CA GLY A 86 22.07 -18.30 -4.57
C GLY A 86 23.58 -18.29 -4.83
N SER A 87 24.03 -17.38 -5.70
CA SER A 87 25.45 -17.14 -5.97
C SER A 87 25.75 -15.65 -6.13
N PHE A 88 27.03 -15.30 -6.13
CA PHE A 88 27.47 -13.93 -6.45
C PHE A 88 27.34 -13.58 -7.95
N ASP A 89 26.79 -14.48 -8.78
CA ASP A 89 26.51 -14.17 -10.18
C ASP A 89 25.32 -13.19 -10.26
N PRO A 90 25.50 -11.99 -10.85
CA PRO A 90 24.40 -11.04 -11.05
C PRO A 90 23.26 -11.58 -11.93
N ASN A 91 23.46 -12.69 -12.67
CA ASN A 91 22.43 -13.32 -13.48
C ASN A 91 21.66 -14.42 -12.74
N GLU A 92 22.03 -14.77 -11.51
CA GLU A 92 21.34 -15.80 -10.76
C GLU A 92 20.08 -15.24 -10.07
N THR A 93 18.94 -15.82 -10.44
CA THR A 93 17.60 -15.38 -9.98
C THR A 93 17.22 -15.91 -8.60
N LYS A 94 18.10 -16.69 -7.95
CA LYS A 94 17.84 -17.38 -6.67
C LYS A 94 18.60 -16.77 -5.48
N ASN A 95 18.82 -15.46 -5.49
CA ASN A 95 19.42 -14.77 -4.36
C ASN A 95 18.43 -14.59 -3.22
N LEU A 96 18.91 -14.77 -1.98
CA LEU A 96 18.12 -14.54 -0.78
C LEU A 96 17.94 -13.03 -0.59
N THR A 97 16.76 -12.53 -0.92
CA THR A 97 16.38 -11.11 -0.78
C THR A 97 15.13 -10.95 0.06
N ILE A 98 14.85 -9.74 0.53
CA ILE A 98 13.58 -9.39 1.18
C ILE A 98 12.42 -9.76 0.24
N GLN A 99 12.52 -9.44 -1.05
CA GLN A 99 11.51 -9.78 -2.06
C GLN A 99 11.24 -11.29 -2.07
N PHE A 100 12.28 -12.11 -2.06
CA PHE A 100 12.16 -13.57 -2.04
C PHE A 100 11.42 -14.04 -0.77
N VAL A 101 11.87 -13.60 0.41
CA VAL A 101 11.27 -13.98 1.70
C VAL A 101 9.80 -13.57 1.76
N LEU A 102 9.51 -12.32 1.39
CA LEU A 102 8.15 -11.78 1.40
C LEU A 102 7.25 -12.47 0.37
N GLY A 103 7.79 -12.88 -0.78
CA GLY A 103 7.06 -13.67 -1.76
C GLY A 103 6.53 -14.96 -1.14
N TYR A 104 7.38 -15.75 -0.49
CA TYR A 104 6.92 -16.98 0.16
C TYR A 104 6.02 -16.71 1.37
N LEU A 105 6.29 -15.66 2.14
CA LEU A 105 5.46 -15.28 3.31
C LEU A 105 4.03 -14.89 2.90
N PHE A 106 3.87 -14.11 1.83
CA PHE A 106 2.58 -13.63 1.33
C PHE A 106 2.00 -14.51 0.21
N TYR A 107 2.66 -15.60 -0.16
CA TYR A 107 2.14 -16.59 -1.10
C TYR A 107 0.70 -17.05 -0.77
N PRO A 108 0.38 -17.48 0.47
CA PRO A 108 -0.99 -17.89 0.80
C PRO A 108 -1.99 -16.74 0.65
N VAL A 109 -1.58 -15.50 0.93
CA VAL A 109 -2.45 -14.32 0.75
C VAL A 109 -2.77 -14.14 -0.72
N SER A 110 -1.75 -14.10 -1.58
CA SER A 110 -1.90 -13.99 -3.04
C SER A 110 -2.79 -15.10 -3.62
N PHE A 111 -2.60 -16.34 -3.15
CA PHE A 111 -3.45 -17.48 -3.52
C PHE A 111 -4.92 -17.25 -3.14
N LEU A 112 -5.20 -16.78 -1.93
CA LEU A 112 -6.56 -16.51 -1.44
C LEU A 112 -7.24 -15.32 -2.16
N LEU A 113 -6.47 -14.39 -2.72
CA LEU A 113 -7.01 -13.32 -3.57
C LEU A 113 -7.53 -13.84 -4.93
N GLY A 114 -7.21 -15.08 -5.29
CA GLY A 114 -7.64 -15.69 -6.55
C GLY A 114 -6.78 -15.28 -7.74
N VAL A 115 -5.48 -15.02 -7.52
CA VAL A 115 -4.47 -14.85 -8.57
C VAL A 115 -4.40 -16.09 -9.46
N ASP A 116 -4.03 -15.93 -10.74
CA ASP A 116 -3.92 -17.07 -11.65
C ASP A 116 -2.91 -18.10 -11.10
N ARG A 117 -3.31 -19.36 -11.11
CA ARG A 117 -2.51 -20.48 -10.61
C ARG A 117 -1.48 -20.95 -11.63
N ASN A 118 -1.71 -20.61 -12.90
CA ASN A 118 -0.82 -20.96 -13.99
C ASN A 118 0.28 -19.90 -14.14
N GLY A 119 1.47 -20.28 -14.60
CA GLY A 119 2.52 -19.33 -14.96
C GLY A 119 3.34 -18.71 -13.82
N GLY A 120 3.09 -19.06 -12.56
CA GLY A 120 3.89 -18.56 -11.42
C GLY A 120 3.45 -17.19 -10.89
N ASP A 121 2.35 -16.64 -11.40
CA ASP A 121 1.80 -15.33 -11.02
C ASP A 121 1.59 -15.16 -9.51
N ILE A 122 1.20 -16.22 -8.80
CA ILE A 122 0.96 -16.17 -7.34
C ILE A 122 2.20 -15.64 -6.61
N LEU A 123 3.38 -16.17 -6.96
CA LEU A 123 4.63 -15.77 -6.33
C LEU A 123 4.96 -14.31 -6.70
N LEU A 124 4.79 -13.92 -7.96
CA LEU A 124 5.04 -12.54 -8.40
C LEU A 124 4.13 -11.54 -7.67
N VAL A 125 2.83 -11.80 -7.62
CA VAL A 125 1.87 -10.93 -6.92
C VAL A 125 2.13 -10.90 -5.41
N SER A 126 2.56 -12.02 -4.82
CA SER A 126 2.93 -12.05 -3.39
C SER A 126 4.17 -11.19 -3.08
N LYS A 127 5.17 -11.18 -3.97
CA LYS A 127 6.33 -10.27 -3.86
C LYS A 127 5.87 -8.82 -3.87
N LEU A 128 4.98 -8.44 -4.78
CA LEU A 128 4.44 -7.07 -4.88
C LEU A 128 3.68 -6.64 -3.60
N ILE A 129 2.83 -7.52 -3.05
CA ILE A 129 2.08 -7.25 -1.81
C ILE A 129 3.05 -7.04 -0.64
N GLY A 130 4.06 -7.91 -0.50
CA GLY A 130 5.07 -7.76 0.54
C GLY A 130 5.89 -6.49 0.37
N MET A 131 6.34 -6.20 -0.84
CA MET A 131 7.12 -5.00 -1.15
C MET A 131 6.35 -3.73 -0.84
N LYS A 132 5.05 -3.69 -1.15
CA LYS A 132 4.17 -2.59 -0.73
C LYS A 132 4.24 -2.37 0.78
N ILE A 133 4.09 -3.41 1.58
CA ILE A 133 3.97 -3.31 3.05
C ILE A 133 5.27 -2.80 3.68
N ILE A 134 6.42 -3.34 3.24
CA ILE A 134 7.73 -2.99 3.79
C ILE A 134 8.24 -1.64 3.25
N THR A 135 8.04 -1.38 1.96
CA THR A 135 8.50 -0.14 1.32
C THR A 135 7.38 0.89 1.22
N ASN A 136 6.65 0.88 0.10
CA ASN A 136 5.43 1.62 -0.17
C ASN A 136 4.81 1.14 -1.49
N GLU A 137 3.60 1.60 -1.76
CA GLU A 137 2.87 1.32 -2.98
C GLU A 137 3.50 1.92 -4.24
N PHE A 138 4.17 3.06 -4.15
CA PHE A 138 4.79 3.72 -5.32
C PHE A 138 5.91 2.85 -5.92
N VAL A 139 6.79 2.32 -5.06
CA VAL A 139 7.85 1.37 -5.44
C VAL A 139 7.25 0.08 -6.00
N ALA A 140 6.22 -0.47 -5.35
CA ALA A 140 5.56 -1.68 -5.83
C ALA A 140 4.88 -1.47 -7.19
N PHE A 141 4.25 -0.31 -7.43
CA PHE A 141 3.70 0.04 -8.74
C PHE A 141 4.80 0.19 -9.79
N SER A 142 5.93 0.80 -9.44
CA SER A 142 7.08 0.91 -10.34
C SER A 142 7.56 -0.47 -10.81
N PHE A 143 7.67 -1.46 -9.90
CA PHE A 143 7.97 -2.84 -10.29
C PHE A 143 6.90 -3.43 -11.21
N LEU A 144 5.61 -3.29 -10.86
CA LEU A 144 4.52 -3.82 -11.69
C LEU A 144 4.50 -3.23 -13.12
N THR A 145 4.92 -1.98 -13.31
CA THR A 145 4.89 -1.31 -14.63
C THR A 145 6.18 -1.42 -15.42
N SER A 146 7.33 -1.40 -14.75
CA SER A 146 8.63 -1.16 -15.39
C SER A 146 9.54 -2.38 -15.41
N ASP A 147 9.31 -3.36 -14.54
CA ASP A 147 10.14 -4.55 -14.44
C ASP A 147 9.61 -5.67 -15.37
N LEU A 148 10.52 -6.24 -16.15
CA LEU A 148 10.24 -7.30 -17.12
C LEU A 148 9.73 -8.59 -16.45
N GLU A 149 10.05 -8.81 -15.16
CA GLU A 149 9.53 -9.95 -14.38
C GLU A 149 7.99 -9.96 -14.36
N TYR A 150 7.35 -8.78 -14.36
CA TYR A 150 5.90 -8.64 -14.28
C TYR A 150 5.24 -8.39 -15.64
N ALA A 151 6.01 -8.31 -16.73
CA ALA A 151 5.50 -8.01 -18.07
C ALA A 151 4.45 -9.04 -18.53
N ASN A 152 4.69 -10.31 -18.22
CA ASN A 152 3.87 -11.43 -18.67
C ASN A 152 2.82 -11.89 -17.65
N LEU A 153 2.51 -11.10 -16.62
CA LEU A 153 1.41 -11.40 -15.71
C LEU A 153 0.10 -11.58 -16.48
N SER A 154 -0.66 -12.63 -16.16
CA SER A 154 -1.98 -12.81 -16.75
C SER A 154 -2.85 -11.56 -16.49
N PRO A 155 -3.82 -11.26 -17.38
CA PRO A 155 -4.69 -10.10 -17.21
C PRO A 155 -5.36 -10.07 -15.82
N ARG A 156 -5.85 -11.23 -15.38
CA ARG A 156 -6.46 -11.43 -14.05
C ARG A 156 -5.50 -11.08 -12.92
N SER A 157 -4.28 -11.62 -12.95
CA SER A 157 -3.27 -11.37 -11.92
C SER A 157 -2.85 -9.90 -11.88
N ARG A 158 -2.70 -9.28 -13.06
CA ARG A 158 -2.40 -7.84 -13.17
C ARG A 158 -3.50 -7.00 -12.54
N LEU A 159 -4.77 -7.32 -12.80
CA LEU A 159 -5.91 -6.64 -12.17
C LEU A 159 -5.89 -6.77 -10.65
N ILE A 160 -5.75 -8.00 -10.13
CA ILE A 160 -5.69 -8.25 -8.68
C ILE A 160 -4.52 -7.50 -8.06
N ALA A 161 -3.34 -7.54 -8.68
CA ALA A 161 -2.16 -6.80 -8.22
C ALA A 161 -2.42 -5.29 -8.17
N THR A 162 -2.99 -4.69 -9.22
CA THR A 162 -3.32 -3.26 -9.24
C THR A 162 -4.22 -2.86 -8.07
N TYR A 163 -5.28 -3.63 -7.80
CA TYR A 163 -6.17 -3.35 -6.67
C TYR A 163 -5.50 -3.62 -5.32
N ALA A 164 -4.69 -4.66 -5.20
CA ALA A 164 -3.97 -4.98 -3.97
C ALA A 164 -2.91 -3.93 -3.61
N LEU A 165 -2.31 -3.29 -4.62
CA LEU A 165 -1.35 -2.20 -4.45
C LEU A 165 -2.00 -0.85 -4.14
N CYS A 166 -3.27 -0.64 -4.51
CA CYS A 166 -3.99 0.62 -4.36
C CYS A 166 -4.38 0.94 -2.90
N GLY A 167 -3.39 1.31 -2.07
CA GLY A 167 -3.62 1.86 -0.74
C GLY A 167 -2.33 2.06 0.06
N PHE A 168 -2.32 3.04 0.97
CA PHE A 168 -1.16 3.41 1.80
C PHE A 168 -0.95 2.51 3.03
N GLY A 169 -1.24 1.21 2.88
CA GLY A 169 -1.07 0.21 3.92
C GLY A 169 0.38 -0.28 3.99
N ASN A 170 1.29 0.57 4.47
CA ASN A 170 2.72 0.27 4.60
C ASN A 170 3.31 0.90 5.89
N ILE A 171 4.48 0.42 6.32
CA ILE A 171 5.08 0.82 7.60
C ILE A 171 5.42 2.33 7.62
N SER A 172 5.91 2.87 6.50
CA SER A 172 6.30 4.27 6.39
C SER A 172 5.12 5.23 6.50
N SER A 173 4.00 4.91 5.85
CA SER A 173 2.75 5.68 5.88
C SER A 173 2.14 5.72 7.26
N VAL A 174 2.28 4.65 8.06
CA VAL A 174 1.82 4.63 9.46
C VAL A 174 2.60 5.65 10.29
N GLY A 175 3.92 5.74 10.09
CA GLY A 175 4.74 6.77 10.75
C GLY A 175 4.28 8.19 10.40
N ILE A 176 4.01 8.44 9.12
CA ILE A 176 3.48 9.73 8.64
C ILE A 176 2.12 10.02 9.29
N GLN A 177 1.20 9.05 9.33
CA GLN A 177 -0.13 9.21 9.92
C GLN A 177 -0.08 9.48 11.43
N ILE A 178 0.81 8.81 12.17
CA ILE A 178 1.02 9.11 13.60
C ILE A 178 1.46 10.56 13.76
N GLY A 179 2.40 11.04 12.94
CA GLY A 179 2.89 12.42 12.98
C GLY A 179 1.78 13.44 12.70
N VAL A 180 1.04 13.26 11.60
CA VAL A 180 -0.05 14.15 11.20
C VAL A 180 -1.17 14.17 12.24
N LEU A 181 -1.66 13.00 12.67
CA LEU A 181 -2.76 12.92 13.65
C LEU A 181 -2.35 13.46 15.03
N SER A 182 -1.08 13.34 15.41
CA SER A 182 -0.58 13.91 16.67
C SER A 182 -0.52 15.44 16.63
N GLN A 183 -0.30 16.03 15.45
CA GLN A 183 -0.36 17.49 15.25
C GLN A 183 -1.81 18.00 15.22
N LEU A 184 -2.72 17.24 14.60
CA LEU A 184 -4.16 17.59 14.57
C LEU A 184 -4.85 17.47 15.93
N ALA A 185 -4.37 16.56 16.79
CA ALA A 185 -4.90 16.38 18.14
C ALA A 185 -3.75 16.32 19.18
N PRO A 186 -3.19 17.49 19.55
CA PRO A 186 -2.14 17.58 20.57
C PRO A 186 -2.59 16.90 21.87
N GLY A 187 -1.74 16.05 22.45
CA GLY A 187 -2.08 15.26 23.64
C GLY A 187 -2.81 13.93 23.38
N LYS A 188 -3.22 13.64 22.14
CA LYS A 188 -3.79 12.33 21.76
C LYS A 188 -2.81 11.43 20.99
N GLY A 189 -1.59 11.90 20.71
CA GLY A 189 -0.59 11.14 19.96
C GLY A 189 -0.29 9.74 20.52
N GLY A 190 -0.26 9.58 21.84
CA GLY A 190 -0.09 8.27 22.48
C GLY A 190 -1.23 7.27 22.17
N ARG A 191 -2.48 7.76 22.04
CA ARG A 191 -3.63 6.93 21.64
C ARG A 191 -3.51 6.50 20.18
N VAL A 192 -3.07 7.40 19.30
CA VAL A 192 -2.85 7.12 17.87
C VAL A 192 -1.75 6.07 17.69
N ALA A 193 -0.60 6.26 18.35
CA ALA A 193 0.52 5.32 18.28
C ALA A 193 0.12 3.91 18.77
N LYS A 194 -0.70 3.80 19.83
CA LYS A 194 -1.14 2.52 20.38
C LYS A 194 -1.96 1.68 19.39
N VAL A 195 -2.73 2.31 18.51
CA VAL A 195 -3.56 1.61 17.51
C VAL A 195 -2.90 1.49 16.14
N ALA A 196 -1.75 2.13 15.93
CA ALA A 196 -1.12 2.28 14.63
C ALA A 196 -0.85 0.95 13.91
N PHE A 197 -0.32 -0.06 14.60
CA PHE A 197 -0.09 -1.38 14.01
C PHE A 197 -1.41 -2.10 13.67
N SER A 198 -2.43 -1.98 14.52
CA SER A 198 -3.75 -2.53 14.23
C SER A 198 -4.40 -1.82 13.04
N ALA A 199 -4.20 -0.50 12.90
CA ALA A 199 -4.67 0.28 11.77
C ALA A 199 -3.96 -0.12 10.46
N LEU A 200 -2.64 -0.37 10.51
CA LEU A 200 -1.88 -0.90 9.36
C LEU A 200 -2.48 -2.21 8.84
N LEU A 201 -2.66 -3.20 9.72
CA LEU A 201 -3.25 -4.49 9.33
C LEU A 201 -4.66 -4.32 8.77
N SER A 202 -5.47 -3.47 9.39
CA SER A 202 -6.84 -3.18 8.93
C SER A 202 -6.83 -2.54 7.53
N GLY A 203 -5.90 -1.61 7.28
CA GLY A 203 -5.72 -0.96 5.97
C GLY A 203 -5.25 -1.92 4.88
N ILE A 204 -4.33 -2.83 5.22
CA ILE A 204 -3.87 -3.90 4.32
C ILE A 204 -5.06 -4.79 3.96
N VAL A 205 -5.77 -5.33 4.95
CA VAL A 205 -6.93 -6.21 4.73
C VAL A 205 -8.03 -5.51 3.92
N SER A 206 -8.25 -4.20 4.13
CA SER A 206 -9.21 -3.41 3.36
C SER A 206 -8.84 -3.32 1.88
N THR A 207 -7.56 -3.09 1.60
CA THR A 207 -7.07 -3.07 0.22
C THR A 207 -7.17 -4.45 -0.43
N LEU A 208 -6.78 -5.50 0.31
CA LEU A 208 -6.85 -6.89 -0.15
C LEU A 208 -8.30 -7.34 -0.41
N THR A 209 -9.25 -6.93 0.43
CA THR A 209 -10.68 -7.22 0.22
C THR A 209 -11.18 -6.58 -1.07
N SER A 210 -10.75 -5.34 -1.36
CA SER A 210 -11.08 -4.69 -2.63
C SER A 210 -10.50 -5.44 -3.83
N ALA A 211 -9.28 -5.97 -3.70
CA ALA A 211 -8.65 -6.80 -4.73
C ALA A 211 -9.36 -8.14 -4.94
N SER A 212 -9.77 -8.83 -3.87
CA SER A 212 -10.58 -10.05 -3.95
C SER A 212 -11.90 -9.80 -4.67
N ILE A 213 -12.60 -8.70 -4.36
CA ILE A 213 -13.86 -8.36 -5.03
C ILE A 213 -13.62 -8.06 -6.51
N ALA A 214 -12.56 -7.32 -6.84
CA ALA A 214 -12.20 -7.05 -8.23
C ALA A 214 -11.91 -8.36 -9.00
N GLY A 215 -11.14 -9.28 -8.41
CA GLY A 215 -10.85 -10.59 -8.99
C GLY A 215 -12.09 -11.51 -9.07
N MET A 216 -13.09 -11.32 -8.23
CA MET A 216 -14.35 -12.06 -8.29
C MET A 216 -15.26 -11.53 -9.40
N LEU A 217 -15.41 -10.21 -9.51
CA LEU A 217 -16.34 -9.58 -10.43
C LEU A 217 -15.81 -9.47 -11.87
N VAL A 218 -14.49 -9.36 -12.04
CA VAL A 218 -13.88 -9.21 -13.35
C VAL A 218 -13.30 -10.56 -13.79
N SER A 219 -14.13 -11.33 -14.49
CA SER A 219 -13.78 -12.66 -15.00
C SER A 219 -13.21 -12.62 -16.42
N ASP A 220 -13.59 -11.62 -17.22
CA ASP A 220 -13.24 -11.52 -18.64
C ASP A 220 -12.85 -10.08 -19.03
N GLN A 221 -11.57 -9.75 -18.89
CA GLN A 221 -11.03 -8.44 -19.27
C GLN A 221 -11.02 -8.21 -20.78
N ALA A 222 -10.97 -9.26 -21.60
CA ALA A 222 -10.93 -9.11 -23.06
C ALA A 222 -12.22 -8.48 -23.60
N THR A 223 -13.35 -8.75 -22.92
CA THR A 223 -14.66 -8.22 -23.29
C THR A 223 -14.84 -6.75 -22.87
N LEU A 224 -14.22 -6.33 -21.76
CA LEU A 224 -14.31 -4.95 -21.26
C LEU A 224 -13.46 -3.94 -22.05
N PHE A 225 -12.29 -4.35 -22.57
CA PHE A 225 -11.37 -3.44 -23.26
C PHE A 225 -11.45 -3.49 -24.80
N LYS A 226 -12.15 -4.47 -25.40
CA LYS A 226 -12.39 -4.50 -26.86
C LYS A 226 -13.20 -3.30 -27.38
N VAL A 227 -13.99 -2.64 -26.53
CA VAL A 227 -14.84 -1.51 -26.94
C VAL A 227 -14.04 -0.23 -27.19
N ALA A 228 -12.82 -0.10 -26.68
CA ALA A 228 -12.00 1.12 -26.82
C ALA A 228 -11.13 1.15 -28.10
N SER A 229 -11.00 0.04 -28.83
CA SER A 229 -10.16 -0.06 -30.05
C SER A 229 -10.96 0.09 -31.36
N ALA A 230 -12.26 0.44 -31.28
CA ALA A 230 -13.16 0.51 -32.42
C ALA A 230 -13.65 1.95 -32.73
N ALA A 231 -12.79 2.95 -32.51
CA ALA A 231 -13.01 4.33 -32.94
C ALA A 231 -11.75 4.87 -33.65
#